data_AF-A0A945T8J6-F1
#
_entry.id   AF-A0A945T8J6-F1
#
_cell.length_a   1.000
_cell.length_b   1.000
_cell.length_c   1.000
_cell.angle_alpha   90.00
_cell.angle_beta   90.00
_cell.angle_gamma   90.00
#
_symmetry.space_group_name_H-M   'P 1'
#
loop_
_entity.id
_entity.type
_entity.pdbx_description
1 polymer ?
#
loop_
_entity_poly.entity_id
_entity_poly.type
_entity_poly.pdbx_seq_one_letter_code
_entity_poly.pdbx_strand_id
1 'polypeptide(L)'
;MVSGVIQSSGGMKSKVLAMMSYLGILVFVPLIMNRDDQYVYFHARQGLVIWIMGILAIFTLYLPGIGKFFFSSLATLVLIFSLGGMISVIFYKAWRLPLIYTLSTRF
;
A
#
# COMPACT_ATOMS: atom_id res chain seq x y z
N MET A 1 -0.91 23.89 0.19
CA MET A 1 -0.25 23.94 -1.13
C MET A 1 0.61 22.69 -1.21
N VAL A 2 0.35 21.62 -1.96
CA VAL A 2 -0.26 21.42 -3.28
C VAL A 2 -1.17 20.18 -3.19
N SER A 3 -2.48 20.34 -3.41
CA SER A 3 -3.40 19.21 -3.65
C SER A 3 -3.27 18.79 -5.12
N GLY A 4 -2.06 18.41 -5.50
CA GLY A 4 -1.76 17.91 -6.83
C GLY A 4 -2.24 16.47 -6.89
N VAL A 5 -3.29 16.23 -7.68
CA VAL A 5 -3.56 14.88 -8.19
C VAL A 5 -2.27 14.43 -8.87
N ILE A 6 -1.52 13.53 -8.23
CA ILE A 6 -0.27 13.01 -8.81
C ILE A 6 -0.70 12.24 -10.06
N GLN A 7 -0.43 12.81 -11.23
CA GLN A 7 -0.76 12.19 -12.52
C GLN A 7 0.32 11.16 -12.88
N SER A 8 -0.11 9.99 -13.36
CA SER A 8 0.84 8.97 -13.82
C SER A 8 1.47 9.40 -15.15
N SER A 9 2.80 9.32 -15.25
CA SER A 9 3.54 9.67 -16.47
C SER A 9 3.60 8.52 -17.49
N GLY A 10 3.37 7.27 -17.08
CA GLY A 10 3.62 6.07 -17.91
C GLY A 10 2.39 5.25 -18.34
N GLY A 11 1.18 5.83 -18.32
CA GLY A 11 -0.04 5.18 -18.84
C GLY A 11 -0.36 3.82 -18.19
N MET A 12 -0.64 2.79 -19.01
CA MET A 12 -1.05 1.47 -18.51
C MET A 12 0.04 0.77 -17.68
N LYS A 13 1.32 0.95 -18.04
CA LYS A 13 2.45 0.39 -17.27
C LYS A 13 2.44 0.89 -15.83
N SER A 14 2.24 2.19 -15.65
CA SER A 14 2.16 2.82 -14.33
C SER A 14 0.95 2.32 -13.54
N LYS A 15 -0.19 2.10 -14.20
CA LYS A 15 -1.37 1.51 -13.56
C LYS A 15 -1.10 0.10 -13.03
N VAL A 16 -0.49 -0.77 -13.85
CA VAL A 16 -0.17 -2.15 -13.45
C VAL A 16 0.81 -2.15 -12.27
N LEU A 17 1.89 -1.37 -12.36
CA LEU A 17 2.88 -1.27 -11.28
C LEU A 17 2.28 -0.69 -9.99
N ALA A 18 1.40 0.31 -10.09
CA ALA A 18 0.69 0.83 -8.93
C ALA A 18 -0.26 -0.21 -8.30
N MET A 19 -0.98 -1.01 -9.11
CA MET A 19 -1.84 -2.10 -8.61
C MET A 19 -1.02 -3.16 -7.85
N MET A 20 0.16 -3.55 -8.37
CA MET A 20 1.04 -4.52 -7.73
C MET A 20 1.47 -4.11 -6.32
N SER A 21 1.53 -2.80 -6.06
CA SER A 21 1.90 -2.25 -4.75
C SER A 21 0.98 -2.73 -3.62
N TYR A 22 -0.26 -3.11 -3.93
CA TYR A 22 -1.25 -3.53 -2.95
C TYR A 22 -1.43 -5.05 -2.84
N LEU A 23 -0.64 -5.83 -3.59
CA LEU A 23 -0.64 -7.30 -3.62
C LEU A 23 0.49 -7.90 -2.77
N GLY A 24 0.57 -7.46 -1.51
CA GLY A 24 1.53 -7.99 -0.54
C GLY A 24 2.98 -7.82 -0.99
N ILE A 25 3.72 -8.93 -1.08
CA ILE A 25 5.17 -8.91 -1.38
C ILE A 25 5.49 -8.33 -2.76
N LEU A 26 4.51 -8.30 -3.67
CA LEU A 26 4.71 -7.72 -5.00
C LEU A 26 5.03 -6.22 -4.97
N VAL A 27 4.87 -5.53 -3.84
CA VAL A 27 5.25 -4.13 -3.67
C VAL A 27 6.74 -3.86 -3.96
N PHE A 28 7.62 -4.84 -3.82
CA PHE A 28 9.02 -4.67 -4.15
C PHE A 28 9.27 -4.48 -5.65
N VAL A 29 8.38 -5.00 -6.50
CA VAL A 29 8.50 -4.84 -7.95
C VAL A 29 8.42 -3.37 -8.38
N PRO A 30 7.34 -2.61 -8.09
CA PRO A 30 7.29 -1.18 -8.42
C PRO A 30 8.33 -0.35 -7.66
N LEU A 31 8.69 -0.72 -6.42
CA LEU A 31 9.75 -0.05 -5.66
C LEU A 31 11.12 -0.14 -6.33
N ILE A 32 11.41 -1.21 -7.08
CA ILE A 32 12.71 -1.38 -7.76
C ILE A 32 12.62 -0.91 -9.22
N MET A 33 11.54 -1.23 -9.92
CA MET A 33 11.47 -1.06 -11.38
C MET A 33 11.08 0.34 -11.87
N ASN A 34 10.42 1.18 -11.06
CA ASN A 34 9.87 2.44 -11.56
C ASN A 34 9.77 3.53 -10.50
N ARG A 35 10.92 3.92 -9.92
CA ARG A 35 11.01 4.99 -8.92
C ARG A 35 10.80 6.40 -9.49
N ASP A 36 11.04 6.58 -10.78
CA ASP A 36 10.98 7.90 -11.44
C ASP A 36 9.53 8.36 -11.66
N ASP A 37 8.58 7.42 -11.73
CA ASP A 37 7.16 7.74 -11.80
C ASP A 37 6.61 8.02 -10.39
N GLN A 38 6.34 9.30 -10.12
CA GLN A 38 5.81 9.76 -8.82
C GLN A 38 4.49 9.09 -8.42
N TYR A 39 3.63 8.72 -9.38
CA TYR A 39 2.37 8.03 -9.11
C TYR A 39 2.64 6.59 -8.67
N VAL A 40 3.49 5.88 -9.41
CA VAL A 40 3.87 4.50 -9.03
C VAL A 40 4.57 4.49 -7.68
N TYR A 41 5.51 5.41 -7.46
CA TYR A 41 6.23 5.52 -6.20
C TYR A 41 5.31 5.85 -5.03
N PHE A 42 4.30 6.70 -5.23
CA PHE A 42 3.28 6.99 -4.22
C PHE A 42 2.55 5.71 -3.76
N HIS A 43 2.02 4.93 -4.71
CA HIS A 43 1.30 3.69 -4.39
C HIS A 43 2.24 2.63 -3.81
N ALA A 44 3.49 2.57 -4.28
CA ALA A 44 4.51 1.66 -3.79
C ALA A 44 4.84 1.91 -2.30
N ARG A 45 5.00 3.17 -1.89
CA ARG A 45 5.26 3.52 -0.48
C ARG A 45 4.10 3.16 0.44
N GLN A 46 2.86 3.43 0.02
CA GLN A 46 1.68 3.02 0.79
C GLN A 46 1.55 1.50 0.87
N GLY A 47 1.77 0.81 -0.26
CA GLY A 47 1.81 -0.64 -0.34
C GLY A 47 2.83 -1.25 0.63
N LEU A 48 4.00 -0.62 0.78
CA LEU A 48 5.07 -1.12 1.63
C LEU A 48 4.65 -1.07 3.11
N VAL A 49 4.02 0.03 3.52
CA VAL A 49 3.46 0.16 4.88
C VAL A 49 2.40 -0.92 5.13
N ILE A 50 1.49 -1.15 4.19
CA ILE A 50 0.45 -2.17 4.30
C ILE A 50 1.06 -3.58 4.37
N TRP A 51 2.09 -3.86 3.57
CA TRP A 51 2.80 -5.15 3.61
C TRP A 51 3.52 -5.37 4.95
N ILE A 52 4.21 -4.35 5.48
CA ILE A 52 4.84 -4.39 6.81
C ILE A 52 3.77 -4.65 7.89
N MET A 53 2.62 -3.98 7.83
CA MET A 53 1.50 -4.27 8.73
C MET A 53 1.04 -5.73 8.64
N GLY A 54 0.99 -6.31 7.44
CA GLY A 54 0.68 -7.73 7.24
C GLY A 54 1.68 -8.66 7.92
N ILE A 55 2.97 -8.34 7.86
CA ILE A 55 4.01 -9.09 8.59
C ILE A 55 3.81 -8.97 10.10
N LEU A 56 3.58 -7.76 10.61
CA LEU A 56 3.31 -7.53 12.02
C LEU A 56 2.07 -8.29 12.51
N ALA A 57 1.03 -8.42 11.66
CA ALA A 57 -0.13 -9.23 11.96
C ALA A 57 0.25 -10.70 12.20
N ILE A 58 1.11 -11.29 11.36
CA ILE A 58 1.56 -12.69 11.53
C ILE A 58 2.24 -12.88 12.90
N PHE A 59 3.06 -11.92 13.35
CA PHE A 59 3.71 -12.00 14.65
C PHE A 59 2.72 -12.04 15.83
N THR A 60 1.51 -11.51 15.68
CA THR A 60 0.50 -11.58 16.75
C THR A 60 0.03 -13.00 17.03
N LEU A 61 0.17 -13.94 16.09
CA LEU A 61 -0.21 -15.34 16.29
C LEU A 61 0.66 -16.06 17.34
N TYR A 62 1.84 -15.52 17.67
CA TYR A 62 2.69 -16.05 18.74
C TYR A 62 2.22 -15.65 20.14
N LEU A 63 1.25 -14.73 20.28
CA LEU A 63 0.68 -14.37 21.57
C LEU A 63 -0.34 -15.43 22.02
N PRO A 64 -0.14 -16.07 23.21
CA PRO A 64 -1.08 -17.06 23.71
C PRO A 64 -2.44 -16.43 24.04
N GLY A 65 -3.52 -17.14 23.70
CA GLY A 65 -4.90 -16.71 23.94
C GLY A 65 -5.41 -15.67 22.92
N ILE A 66 -4.95 -14.43 23.05
CA ILE A 66 -5.51 -13.26 22.32
C ILE A 66 -4.92 -13.06 20.91
N GLY A 67 -3.86 -13.80 20.54
CA GLY A 67 -3.15 -13.60 19.28
C GLY A 67 -4.02 -13.72 18.02
N LYS A 68 -4.94 -14.69 17.99
CA LYS A 68 -5.86 -14.89 16.85
C LYS A 68 -6.80 -13.70 16.63
N PHE A 69 -7.24 -13.05 17.72
CA PHE A 69 -8.10 -11.87 17.65
C PHE A 69 -7.35 -10.71 16.98
N PHE A 70 -6.14 -10.40 17.47
CA PHE A 70 -5.31 -9.35 16.88
C PHE A 70 -4.93 -9.62 15.43
N PHE A 71 -4.58 -10.87 15.10
CA PHE A 71 -4.30 -11.28 13.73
C PHE A 71 -5.50 -10.99 12.82
N SER A 72 -6.70 -11.44 13.22
CA SER A 72 -7.92 -11.23 12.43
C SER A 72 -8.23 -9.74 12.21
N SER A 73 -8.11 -8.93 13.27
CA SER A 73 -8.33 -7.48 13.18
C SER A 73 -7.32 -6.79 12.26
N LEU A 74 -6.01 -7.08 12.43
CA LEU A 74 -4.96 -6.49 11.60
C LEU A 74 -5.04 -6.97 10.14
N ALA A 75 -5.32 -8.25 9.90
CA ALA A 75 -5.50 -8.81 8.56
C ALA A 75 -6.68 -8.14 7.84
N THR A 76 -7.78 -7.87 8.56
CA THR A 76 -8.93 -7.15 8.02
C THR A 76 -8.56 -5.71 7.65
N LEU A 77 -7.80 -5.00 8.49
CA LEU A 77 -7.32 -3.64 8.17
C LEU A 77 -6.40 -3.64 6.96
N VAL A 78 -5.46 -4.59 6.86
CA VAL A 78 -4.59 -4.77 5.69
C VAL A 78 -5.42 -4.95 4.42
N LEU A 79 -6.45 -5.81 4.46
CA LEU A 79 -7.33 -6.04 3.32
C LEU A 79 -8.08 -4.76 2.91
N ILE A 80 -8.66 -4.04 3.89
CA ILE A 80 -9.38 -2.78 3.62
C ILE A 80 -8.46 -1.74 2.97
N PHE A 81 -7.25 -1.55 3.51
CA PHE A 81 -6.30 -0.59 2.94
C PHE A 81 -5.78 -1.01 1.56
N SER A 82 -5.49 -2.29 1.35
CA SER A 82 -5.09 -2.81 0.04
C SER A 82 -6.19 -2.59 -1.01
N LEU A 83 -7.45 -2.92 -0.69
CA LEU A 83 -8.58 -2.71 -1.60
C LEU A 83 -8.82 -1.22 -1.86
N GLY A 84 -8.81 -0.37 -0.82
CA GLY A 84 -8.93 1.08 -0.98
C GLY A 84 -7.82 1.66 -1.86
N GLY A 85 -6.59 1.17 -1.70
CA GLY A 85 -5.45 1.48 -2.55
C GLY A 85 -5.68 1.08 -4.01
N MET A 86 -6.11 -0.15 -4.27
CA MET A 86 -6.43 -0.61 -5.63
C MET A 86 -7.56 0.19 -6.28
N ILE A 87 -8.61 0.52 -5.52
CA ILE A 87 -9.71 1.37 -6.00
C ILE A 87 -9.18 2.74 -6.43
N SER A 88 -8.28 3.32 -5.64
CA SER A 88 -7.64 4.60 -6.00
C SER A 88 -6.85 4.50 -7.32
N VAL A 89 -6.19 3.36 -7.56
CA VAL A 89 -5.48 3.09 -8.81
C VAL A 89 -6.42 2.93 -10.01
N ILE A 90 -7.57 2.27 -9.82
CA ILE A 90 -8.60 2.13 -10.86
C ILE A 90 -9.05 3.50 -11.35
N PHE A 91 -9.23 4.46 -10.42
CA PHE A 91 -9.62 5.84 -10.71
C PHE A 91 -8.47 6.77 -11.11
N TYR A 92 -7.24 6.27 -11.27
CA TYR A 92 -6.05 7.07 -11.54
C TYR A 92 -5.84 8.21 -10.53
N LYS A 93 -6.09 7.94 -9.25
CA LYS A 93 -5.95 8.92 -8.17
C LYS A 93 -4.99 8.40 -7.10
N ALA A 94 -4.02 9.23 -6.74
CA ALA A 94 -3.13 9.01 -5.61
C ALA A 94 -3.85 9.31 -4.28
N TRP A 95 -4.80 8.46 -3.86
CA TRP A 95 -5.53 8.65 -2.60
C TRP A 95 -4.61 8.48 -1.40
N ARG A 96 -4.61 9.48 -0.52
CA ARG A 96 -3.89 9.45 0.74
C ARG A 96 -4.72 8.66 1.75
N LEU A 97 -4.45 7.36 1.86
CA LEU A 97 -5.10 6.51 2.86
C LEU A 97 -4.75 7.04 4.26
N PRO A 98 -5.74 7.33 5.13
CA PRO A 98 -5.48 7.82 6.48
C PRO A 98 -4.54 6.86 7.24
N LEU A 99 -3.66 7.41 8.07
CA LEU A 99 -2.60 6.70 8.79
C LEU A 99 -1.50 6.10 7.89
N ILE A 100 -1.88 5.33 6.86
CA ILE A 100 -0.96 4.69 5.92
C ILE A 100 -0.12 5.73 5.16
N TYR A 101 -0.75 6.80 4.67
CA TYR A 101 -0.04 7.85 3.94
C TYR A 101 1.00 8.55 4.84
N THR A 102 0.63 8.88 6.08
CA THR A 102 1.53 9.55 7.03
C THR A 102 2.74 8.69 7.39
N LEU A 103 2.57 7.37 7.47
CA LEU A 103 3.69 6.44 7.66
C LEU A 103 4.52 6.29 6.38
N SER A 104 3.84 6.25 5.23
CA SER A 104 4.50 6.08 3.93
C SER A 104 5.45 7.22 3.61
N THR A 105 5.20 8.45 4.10
CA THR A 105 6.09 9.59 3.85
C THR A 105 7.41 9.53 4.61
N ARG A 106 7.59 8.57 5.54
CA ARG A 106 8.82 8.41 6.33
C ARG A 106 9.88 7.50 5.70
N PHE A 107 9.56 6.78 4.62
CA PHE A 107 10.45 5.84 3.93
C PHE A 107 10.42 6.10 2.43
#